data_AF-A0AA47I586-F1
#
_entry.id   AF-A0AA47I586-F1
#
_cell.length_a   1.000
_cell.length_b   1.000
_cell.length_c   1.000
_cell.angle_alpha   90.00
_cell.angle_beta   90.00
_cell.angle_gamma   90.00
#
_symmetry.space_group_name_H-M   'P 1'
#
loop_
_entity.id
_entity.type
_entity.pdbx_description
1 polymer ?
#
loop_
_entity_poly.entity_id
_entity_poly.type
_entity_poly.pdbx_seq_one_letter_code
_entity_poly.pdbx_strand_id
1 'polypeptide(L)'
;MNNSNYENSEVIRFEGESTRGYKLATLRGLMDDGGIIEEIAFDSIKLHDMELSGDISLKSKALKEGDILINDRGFISRSVTNTLKTNKKVDTYIPTNFGFSISAFICCF
;
A
#
# COMPACT_ATOMS: atom_id res chain seq x y z
N MET A 1 23.80 -16.86 5.42
CA MET A 1 23.05 -15.80 4.68
C MET A 1 23.93 -14.75 4.00
N ASN A 2 25.27 -14.88 4.01
CA ASN A 2 26.14 -13.94 3.29
C ASN A 2 26.16 -14.30 1.80
N ASN A 3 25.49 -13.48 1.00
CA ASN A 3 25.44 -13.54 -0.46
C ASN A 3 25.58 -12.11 -0.98
N SER A 4 26.60 -11.87 -1.80
CA SER A 4 26.93 -10.55 -2.36
C SER A 4 25.96 -10.09 -3.45
N ASN A 5 25.16 -11.00 -4.02
CA ASN A 5 24.25 -10.67 -5.13
C ASN A 5 22.97 -9.95 -4.67
N TYR A 6 22.77 -9.81 -3.35
CA TYR A 6 21.57 -9.19 -2.77
C TYR A 6 21.94 -7.85 -2.14
N GLU A 7 22.08 -6.83 -2.98
CA GLU A 7 22.37 -5.46 -2.56
C GLU A 7 21.17 -4.88 -1.78
N ASN A 8 21.42 -4.16 -0.69
CA ASN A 8 20.41 -3.52 0.18
C ASN A 8 19.33 -4.44 0.77
N SER A 9 19.47 -5.75 0.64
CA SER A 9 18.61 -6.71 1.35
C SER A 9 18.99 -6.75 2.83
N GLU A 10 18.02 -7.01 3.67
CA GLU A 10 18.25 -7.25 5.09
C GLU A 10 17.71 -8.61 5.51
N VAL A 11 18.05 -9.02 6.74
CA VAL A 11 17.60 -10.27 7.35
C VAL A 11 16.66 -9.94 8.50
N ILE A 12 15.48 -10.56 8.49
CA ILE A 12 14.53 -10.55 9.59
C ILE A 12 14.38 -11.96 10.15
N ARG A 13 13.91 -12.07 11.39
CA ARG A 13 13.43 -13.34 11.95
C ARG A 13 11.91 -13.34 11.90
N PHE A 14 11.35 -14.32 11.22
CA PHE A 14 9.91 -14.54 11.11
C PHE A 14 9.61 -15.99 11.49
N GLU A 15 8.72 -16.21 12.45
CA GLU A 15 8.32 -17.55 12.92
C GLU A 15 9.48 -18.48 13.33
N GLY A 16 10.57 -17.90 13.86
CA GLY A 16 11.76 -18.65 14.30
C GLY A 16 12.77 -18.93 13.19
N GLU A 17 12.42 -18.69 11.93
CA GLU A 17 13.32 -18.77 10.79
C GLU A 17 13.90 -17.40 10.44
N SER A 18 15.14 -17.39 9.96
CA SER A 18 15.75 -16.16 9.44
C SER A 18 15.46 -16.10 7.94
N THR A 19 14.88 -14.99 7.48
CA THR A 19 14.55 -14.73 6.08
C THR A 19 15.27 -13.49 5.61
N ARG A 20 15.94 -13.58 4.45
CA ARG A 20 16.59 -12.46 3.78
C ARG A 20 15.75 -12.06 2.59
N GLY A 21 15.50 -10.77 2.39
CA GLY A 21 14.77 -10.34 1.22
C GLY A 21 14.47 -8.87 1.18
N TYR A 22 13.37 -8.57 0.50
CA TYR A 22 12.90 -7.24 0.20
C TYR A 22 11.37 -7.19 0.34
N LYS A 23 10.84 -5.98 0.39
CA LYS A 23 9.42 -5.70 0.27
C LYS A 23 9.17 -4.92 -1.01
N LEU A 24 8.11 -5.29 -1.69
CA LEU A 24 7.65 -4.66 -2.92
C LEU A 24 6.22 -4.17 -2.68
N ALA A 25 6.00 -2.88 -2.91
CA ALA A 25 4.67 -2.30 -3.04
C ALA A 25 4.44 -1.94 -4.50
N THR A 26 3.24 -2.18 -5.00
CA THR A 26 2.86 -1.90 -6.39
C THR A 26 1.57 -1.11 -6.43
N LEU A 27 1.53 -0.04 -7.22
CA LEU A 27 0.31 0.62 -7.63
C LEU A 27 -0.10 0.09 -8.99
N ARG A 28 -1.34 -0.40 -9.07
CA ARG A 28 -1.90 -0.99 -10.29
C ARG A 28 -3.14 -0.23 -10.71
N GLY A 29 -3.13 0.30 -11.93
CA GLY A 29 -4.32 0.78 -12.60
C GLY A 29 -5.17 -0.40 -13.06
N LEU A 30 -6.48 -0.34 -12.81
CA LEU A 30 -7.43 -1.37 -13.23
C LEU A 30 -8.04 -0.99 -14.58
N MET A 31 -8.08 -1.95 -15.49
CA MET A 31 -8.70 -1.87 -16.82
C MET A 31 -9.74 -2.98 -16.95
N ASP A 32 -10.58 -2.92 -17.98
CA ASP A 32 -11.68 -3.87 -18.18
C ASP A 32 -11.20 -5.33 -18.32
N ASP A 33 -10.00 -5.53 -18.87
CA ASP A 33 -9.40 -6.83 -19.16
C ASP A 33 -8.23 -7.21 -18.23
N GLY A 34 -7.90 -6.37 -17.25
CA GLY A 34 -6.79 -6.65 -16.33
C GLY A 34 -6.31 -5.45 -15.53
N GLY A 35 -5.00 -5.40 -15.28
CA GLY A 35 -4.41 -4.25 -14.60
C GLY A 35 -2.94 -4.06 -14.92
N ILE A 36 -2.55 -2.81 -15.08
CA ILE A 36 -1.19 -2.39 -15.43
C ILE A 36 -0.51 -1.86 -14.18
N ILE A 37 0.72 -2.30 -13.93
CA ILE A 37 1.55 -1.72 -12.87
C ILE A 37 2.00 -0.34 -13.34
N GLU A 38 1.53 0.69 -12.65
CA GLU A 38 1.87 2.08 -12.97
C GLU A 38 3.06 2.58 -12.16
N GLU A 39 3.22 2.06 -10.94
CA GLU A 39 4.32 2.42 -10.07
C GLU A 39 4.69 1.26 -9.14
N ILE A 40 5.98 1.19 -8.80
CA ILE A 40 6.50 0.26 -7.82
C ILE A 40 7.37 1.02 -6.81
N ALA A 41 7.35 0.57 -5.56
CA ALA A 41 8.33 0.95 -4.56
C ALA A 41 8.91 -0.32 -3.93
N PHE A 42 10.20 -0.27 -3.64
CA PHE A 42 10.96 -1.43 -3.23
C PHE A 42 11.94 -1.02 -2.14
N ASP A 43 12.00 -1.80 -1.08
CA ASP A 43 12.93 -1.59 0.03
C ASP A 43 13.34 -2.92 0.65
N SER A 44 14.29 -2.87 1.58
CA SER A 44 14.66 -3.96 2.47
C SER A 44 13.45 -4.57 3.19
N ILE A 45 13.57 -5.83 3.57
CA ILE A 45 12.51 -6.57 4.26
C ILE A 45 12.19 -6.05 5.67
N LYS A 46 13.05 -5.21 6.28
CA LYS A 46 12.76 -4.65 7.62
C LYS A 46 11.75 -3.52 7.60
N LEU A 47 11.65 -2.78 6.49
CA LEU A 47 10.76 -1.63 6.41
C LEU A 47 9.32 -2.06 6.70
N HIS A 48 8.58 -1.25 7.45
CA HIS A 48 7.19 -1.56 7.76
C HIS A 48 6.33 -1.42 6.49
N ASP A 49 5.41 -2.37 6.24
CA ASP A 49 4.69 -2.42 4.96
C ASP A 49 3.86 -1.16 4.71
N MET A 50 3.29 -0.58 5.77
CA MET A 50 2.53 0.68 5.72
C MET A 50 3.39 1.90 5.39
N GLU A 51 4.68 1.87 5.68
CA GLU A 51 5.60 2.96 5.33
C GLU A 51 5.90 2.92 3.83
N LEU A 52 6.21 1.72 3.31
CA LEU A 52 6.46 1.51 1.89
C LEU A 52 5.22 1.81 1.03
N SER A 53 4.05 1.29 1.41
CA SER A 53 2.80 1.52 0.67
C SER A 53 2.25 2.94 0.83
N GLY A 54 2.47 3.56 1.99
CA GLY A 54 2.12 4.94 2.26
C GLY A 54 2.88 5.90 1.36
N ASP A 55 4.16 5.63 1.09
CA ASP A 55 4.98 6.46 0.22
C ASP A 55 4.43 6.53 -1.21
N ILE A 56 4.14 5.36 -1.81
CA ILE A 56 3.48 5.28 -3.12
C ILE A 56 2.15 6.01 -3.09
N SER A 57 1.30 5.72 -2.10
CA SER A 57 -0.06 6.30 -2.04
C SER A 57 -0.02 7.85 -2.03
N LEU A 58 0.91 8.42 -1.27
CA LEU A 58 0.99 9.86 -1.08
C LEU A 58 1.76 10.56 -2.21
N LYS A 59 2.88 9.98 -2.68
CA LYS A 59 3.79 10.64 -3.62
C LYS A 59 3.58 10.26 -5.07
N SER A 60 2.90 9.15 -5.35
CA SER A 60 2.68 8.68 -6.72
C SER A 60 2.04 9.76 -7.57
N LYS A 61 2.59 9.95 -8.76
CA LYS A 61 2.02 10.81 -9.80
C LYS A 61 0.98 10.09 -10.64
N ALA A 62 0.89 8.76 -10.55
CA ALA A 62 -0.12 7.98 -11.25
C ALA A 62 -1.51 8.24 -10.65
N LEU A 63 -1.62 8.39 -9.33
CA LEU A 63 -2.86 8.80 -8.66
C LEU A 63 -3.23 10.26 -8.97
N LYS A 64 -4.35 10.45 -9.67
CA LYS A 64 -4.93 11.73 -10.07
C LYS A 64 -6.15 12.09 -9.23
N GLU A 65 -6.49 13.38 -9.24
CA GLU A 65 -7.75 13.86 -8.66
C GLU A 65 -8.94 13.14 -9.31
N GLY A 66 -9.85 12.62 -8.48
CA GLY A 66 -11.02 11.85 -8.91
C GLY A 66 -10.80 10.34 -8.99
N ASP A 67 -9.56 9.86 -8.84
CA ASP A 67 -9.29 8.42 -8.83
C ASP A 67 -9.81 7.75 -7.55
N ILE A 68 -10.03 6.44 -7.66
CA ILE A 68 -10.41 5.58 -6.54
C ILE A 68 -9.26 4.61 -6.26
N LEU A 69 -8.68 4.72 -5.07
CA LEU A 69 -7.67 3.79 -4.57
C LEU A 69 -8.35 2.66 -3.78
N ILE A 70 -8.25 1.44 -4.29
CA ILE A 70 -8.70 0.24 -3.57
C ILE A 70 -7.55 -0.26 -2.70
N ASN A 71 -7.72 -0.18 -1.39
CA ASN A 71 -6.70 -0.60 -0.42
C ASN A 71 -7.13 -1.86 0.32
N ASP A 72 -6.16 -2.74 0.59
CA ASP A 72 -6.38 -3.89 1.47
C ASP A 72 -6.52 -3.44 2.93
N ARG A 73 -7.29 -4.21 3.71
CA ARG A 73 -7.66 -3.93 5.11
C ARG A 73 -6.47 -3.85 6.05
N GLY A 74 -5.40 -4.58 5.75
CA GLY A 74 -4.16 -4.54 6.55
C GLY A 74 -3.45 -3.20 6.48
N PHE A 75 -3.84 -2.31 5.56
CA PHE A 75 -3.14 -1.08 5.22
C PHE A 75 -3.96 0.18 5.52
N ILE A 76 -4.96 0.08 6.40
CA ILE A 76 -5.81 1.20 6.78
C ILE A 76 -5.02 2.16 7.67
N SER A 77 -4.79 3.37 7.17
CA SER A 77 -4.19 4.46 7.95
C SER A 77 -5.04 5.72 7.84
N ARG A 78 -5.50 6.24 8.98
CA ARG A 78 -6.29 7.48 9.02
C ARG A 78 -5.54 8.65 8.40
N SER A 79 -4.25 8.80 8.67
CA SER A 79 -3.46 9.92 8.13
C SER A 79 -3.37 9.83 6.61
N VAL A 80 -3.08 8.64 6.08
CA VAL A 80 -2.98 8.40 4.63
C VAL A 80 -4.32 8.63 3.95
N THR A 81 -5.41 8.01 4.45
CA THR A 81 -6.74 8.18 3.88
C THR A 81 -7.21 9.64 3.91
N ASN A 82 -6.94 10.36 5.01
CA ASN A 82 -7.30 11.76 5.11
C ASN A 82 -6.52 12.60 4.07
N THR A 83 -5.20 12.44 3.98
CA THR A 83 -4.39 13.17 2.98
C THR A 83 -4.80 12.84 1.55
N LEU A 84 -5.10 11.57 1.25
CA LEU A 84 -5.63 11.17 -0.06
C LEU A 84 -6.92 11.92 -0.39
N LYS A 85 -7.87 11.97 0.56
CA LYS A 85 -9.15 12.65 0.35
C LYS A 85 -9.03 14.17 0.30
N THR A 86 -8.30 14.79 1.23
CA THR A 86 -8.27 16.25 1.37
C THR A 86 -7.28 16.94 0.45
N ASN A 87 -6.10 16.34 0.24
CA ASN A 87 -5.02 16.96 -0.53
C ASN A 87 -4.96 16.47 -1.98
N LYS A 88 -5.17 15.16 -2.21
CA LYS A 88 -5.12 14.57 -3.56
C LYS A 88 -6.50 14.41 -4.19
N LYS A 89 -7.58 14.55 -3.42
CA LYS A 89 -8.97 14.31 -3.84
C LYS A 89 -9.15 12.93 -4.50
N VAL A 90 -8.50 11.95 -3.89
CA VAL A 90 -8.58 10.52 -4.25
C VAL A 90 -9.46 9.86 -3.21
N ASP A 91 -10.47 9.11 -3.66
CA ASP A 91 -11.32 8.33 -2.78
C ASP A 91 -10.64 7.00 -2.44
N THR A 92 -10.81 6.51 -1.21
CA THR A 92 -10.23 5.24 -0.76
C THR A 92 -11.32 4.24 -0.46
N TYR A 93 -11.28 3.09 -1.12
CA TYR A 93 -12.21 1.98 -0.92
C TYR A 93 -11.49 0.87 -0.18
N ILE A 94 -12.10 0.39 0.89
CA ILE A 94 -11.55 -0.67 1.73
C ILE A 94 -12.56 -1.82 1.72
N PRO A 95 -12.25 -2.98 1.12
CA PRO A 95 -13.13 -4.13 1.13
C PRO A 95 -13.38 -4.60 2.57
N THR A 96 -14.62 -4.85 2.97
CA THR A 96 -14.97 -5.41 4.27
C THR A 96 -15.35 -6.88 4.15
N ASN A 97 -15.16 -7.67 5.22
CA ASN A 97 -15.75 -9.00 5.28
C ASN A 97 -17.25 -8.89 5.62
N PHE A 98 -18.02 -9.86 5.12
CA PHE A 98 -19.42 -10.03 5.51
C PHE A 98 -19.50 -10.22 7.03
N GLY A 99 -20.05 -9.23 7.75
CA GLY A 99 -20.14 -9.21 9.22
C GLY A 99 -19.45 -8.01 9.91
N PHE A 100 -18.76 -7.15 9.17
CA PHE A 100 -18.24 -5.89 9.72
C PHE A 100 -19.35 -4.83 9.84
N SER A 101 -19.65 -4.39 11.05
CA SER A 101 -20.49 -3.21 11.32
C SER A 101 -19.62 -1.95 11.18
N ILE A 102 -19.77 -1.21 10.08
CA ILE A 102 -19.23 0.14 9.97
C ILE A 102 -20.13 1.07 10.80
N SER A 103 -19.66 1.48 11.97
CA SER A 103 -20.43 2.35 12.88
C SER A 103 -20.52 3.81 12.42
N ALA A 104 -19.68 4.24 11.47
CA ALA A 104 -19.81 5.52 10.80
C ALA A 104 -19.05 5.52 9.46
N PHE A 105 -19.77 5.70 8.35
CA PHE A 105 -19.21 6.20 7.09
C PHE A 105 -19.69 7.65 6.97
N ILE A 106 -18.91 8.61 7.48
CA ILE A 106 -19.21 10.03 7.27
C ILE A 106 -18.67 10.39 5.89
N CYS A 107 -19.54 10.25 4.88
CA CYS A 107 -19.34 10.85 3.58
C CYS A 107 -19.68 12.34 3.73
N CYS A 108 -18.72 13.17 4.15
CA CYS A 108 -18.85 14.60 3.96
C CYS A 108 -18.65 14.88 2.47
N PHE A 109 -19.73 15.29 1.80
CA PHE A 109 -19.70 15.89 0.47
C PHE A 109 -18.97 17.23 0.50
#